data_AF-A0A416L7V6-F1
#
_entry.id   AF-A0A416L7V6-F1
#
_cell.length_a   1.000
_cell.length_b   1.000
_cell.length_c   1.000
_cell.angle_alpha   90.00
_cell.angle_beta   90.00
_cell.angle_gamma   90.00
#
_symmetry.space_group_name_H-M   'P 1'
#
loop_
_entity.id
_entity.type
_entity.pdbx_description
1 polymer ?
#
loop_
_entity_poly.entity_id
_entity_poly.type
_entity_poly.pdbx_seq_one_letter_code
_entity_poly.pdbx_strand_id
1 'polypeptide(L)'
;MNAEFDVMVKKVNFSSPENMQKPFDSACYSDRGAYIDMDLIMPDGVLHLCGKNDWGCLIADALVPLLQYAHGVEERIRLEYDSQPEKPDVICLGKNEFRAFDILHRLRGIGEPLAMYRGIPVVRMTKNNGIRMYGKKTESEKPFK
;
A
#
# COMPACT_ATOMS: atom_id res chain seq x y z
N MET A 1 -22.69 -1.57 20.99
CA MET A 1 -23.36 -2.43 19.98
C MET A 1 -22.64 -2.14 18.68
N ASN A 2 -21.79 -3.06 18.20
CA ASN A 2 -21.04 -2.85 16.96
C ASN A 2 -21.84 -3.52 15.83
N ALA A 3 -22.24 -2.73 14.83
CA ALA A 3 -22.75 -3.25 13.58
C ALA A 3 -21.61 -3.21 12.57
N GLU A 4 -21.25 -4.38 12.04
CA GLU A 4 -20.33 -4.50 10.90
C GLU A 4 -21.17 -4.72 9.64
N PHE A 5 -20.81 -4.05 8.55
CA PHE A 5 -21.36 -4.31 7.22
C PHE A 5 -20.20 -4.37 6.22
N ASP A 6 -20.13 -5.48 5.48
CA ASP A 6 -19.10 -5.70 4.47
C ASP A 6 -19.56 -5.14 3.12
N VAL A 7 -18.68 -4.37 2.46
CA VAL A 7 -18.97 -3.78 1.14
C VAL A 7 -17.90 -4.19 0.14
N MET A 8 -18.32 -4.74 -1.01
CA MET A 8 -17.44 -4.96 -2.15
C MET A 8 -17.34 -3.69 -2.98
N VAL A 9 -16.27 -2.93 -2.78
CA VAL A 9 -16.02 -1.67 -3.49
C VAL A 9 -15.28 -1.93 -4.79
N LYS A 10 -15.88 -1.56 -5.93
CA LYS A 10 -15.23 -1.63 -7.24
C LYS A 10 -14.30 -0.43 -7.46
N LYS A 11 -14.74 0.76 -7.02
CA LYS A 11 -13.99 2.01 -7.17
C LYS A 11 -14.35 2.97 -6.04
N VAL A 12 -13.34 3.68 -5.55
CA VAL A 12 -13.50 4.83 -4.66
C VAL A 12 -13.30 6.09 -5.50
N ASN A 13 -14.25 7.02 -5.45
CA ASN A 13 -14.11 8.36 -6.00
C ASN A 13 -14.25 9.39 -4.88
N PHE A 14 -13.42 10.43 -4.92
CA PHE A 14 -13.61 11.62 -4.11
C PHE A 14 -14.31 12.68 -4.95
N SER A 15 -15.46 13.14 -4.49
CA SER A 15 -16.34 14.06 -5.21
C SER A 15 -15.72 15.46 -5.34
N SER A 16 -14.84 15.83 -4.41
CA SER A 16 -14.08 17.08 -4.42
C SER A 16 -12.64 16.85 -3.93
N PRO A 17 -11.67 16.59 -4.83
CA PRO A 17 -10.27 16.40 -4.46
C PRO A 17 -9.65 17.61 -3.73
N GLU A 18 -10.18 18.81 -3.98
CA GLU A 18 -9.73 20.06 -3.36
C GLU A 18 -10.09 20.10 -1.86
N ASN A 19 -11.26 19.57 -1.49
CA ASN A 19 -11.69 19.46 -0.09
C ASN A 19 -10.84 18.47 0.71
N MET A 20 -10.23 17.46 0.06
CA MET A 20 -9.29 16.54 0.71
C MET A 20 -7.92 17.16 0.99
N GLN A 21 -7.51 18.15 0.18
CA GLN A 21 -6.18 18.78 0.29
C GLN A 21 -6.22 20.04 1.16
N LYS A 22 -7.31 20.80 1.09
CA LYS A 22 -7.50 22.05 1.82
C LYS A 22 -8.93 22.14 2.36
N PRO A 23 -9.29 21.30 3.34
CA PRO A 23 -10.65 21.21 3.83
C PRO A 23 -11.19 22.59 4.26
N PHE A 24 -10.40 23.35 5.02
CA PHE A 24 -10.82 24.62 5.61
C PHE A 24 -10.77 25.85 4.69
N ASP A 25 -10.20 25.74 3.48
CA ASP A 25 -10.16 26.85 2.51
C ASP A 25 -11.40 26.88 1.59
N SER A 26 -12.19 25.82 1.62
CA SER A 26 -13.38 25.71 0.80
C SER A 26 -14.58 26.38 1.50
N ALA A 27 -15.41 27.10 0.74
CA ALA A 27 -16.71 27.60 1.23
C ALA A 27 -17.62 26.47 1.75
N CYS A 28 -17.24 25.20 1.57
CA CYS A 28 -17.95 23.99 1.93
C CYS A 28 -18.01 23.72 3.45
N TYR A 29 -17.09 24.29 4.24
CA TYR A 29 -17.17 24.22 5.71
C TYR A 29 -18.05 25.33 6.32
N SER A 30 -18.61 26.23 5.48
CA SER A 30 -19.56 27.25 5.92
C SER A 30 -21.00 26.71 5.92
N ASP A 31 -21.51 26.36 7.10
CA ASP A 31 -22.92 26.32 7.55
C ASP A 31 -24.07 25.74 6.68
N ARG A 32 -23.82 25.17 5.49
CA ARG A 32 -24.89 24.70 4.59
C ARG A 32 -24.79 23.21 4.27
N GLY A 33 -25.43 22.38 5.09
CA GLY A 33 -25.89 21.03 4.71
C GLY A 33 -24.80 19.99 4.45
N ALA A 34 -25.16 18.71 4.57
CA ALA A 34 -24.24 17.59 4.34
C ALA A 34 -23.77 17.55 2.87
N TYR A 35 -22.46 17.48 2.65
CA TYR A 35 -21.87 17.22 1.33
C TYR A 35 -21.37 15.77 1.25
N ILE A 36 -21.35 15.22 0.03
CA ILE A 36 -20.83 13.89 -0.28
C ILE A 36 -19.30 14.00 -0.33
N ASP A 37 -18.61 13.37 0.62
CA ASP A 37 -17.15 13.37 0.71
C ASP A 37 -16.52 12.26 -0.13
N MET A 38 -17.19 11.11 -0.23
CA MET A 38 -16.72 9.94 -0.95
C MET A 38 -17.86 9.12 -1.55
N ASP A 39 -17.64 8.66 -2.78
CA ASP A 39 -18.49 7.67 -3.44
C ASP A 39 -17.80 6.31 -3.46
N LEU A 40 -18.46 5.31 -2.87
CA LEU A 40 -18.12 3.91 -3.05
C LEU A 40 -19.00 3.35 -4.17
N ILE A 41 -18.39 3.13 -5.33
CA ILE A 41 -19.09 2.55 -6.49
C ILE A 41 -19.05 1.03 -6.34
N MET A 42 -20.24 0.44 -6.22
CA MET A 42 -20.48 -0.99 -6.11
C MET A 42 -21.03 -1.53 -7.45
N PRO A 43 -21.07 -2.86 -7.67
CA PRO A 43 -21.65 -3.43 -8.88
C PRO A 43 -23.14 -3.08 -9.10
N ASP A 44 -23.87 -2.88 -8.00
CA ASP A 44 -25.33 -2.73 -7.94
C ASP A 44 -25.81 -1.34 -7.51
N GLY A 45 -24.88 -0.41 -7.24
CA GLY A 45 -25.23 0.94 -6.80
C GLY A 45 -24.04 1.79 -6.39
N VAL A 46 -24.35 2.94 -5.81
CA VAL A 46 -23.36 3.87 -5.25
C VAL A 46 -23.73 4.15 -3.80
N LEU A 47 -22.76 4.01 -2.91
CA LEU A 47 -22.89 4.42 -1.52
C LEU A 47 -22.18 5.77 -1.35
N HIS A 48 -22.98 6.79 -1.02
CA HIS A 48 -22.50 8.14 -0.75
C HIS A 48 -22.16 8.29 0.73
N LEU A 49 -20.88 8.46 1.05
CA LEU A 49 -20.44 8.86 2.38
C LEU A 49 -20.56 10.38 2.47
N CYS A 50 -21.55 10.84 3.23
CA CYS A 50 -21.86 12.26 3.42
C CYS A 50 -21.68 12.64 4.90
N GLY A 51 -21.05 13.77 5.20
CA GLY A 51 -20.98 14.23 6.59
C GLY A 51 -20.16 15.48 6.80
N LYS A 52 -20.03 15.90 8.06
CA LYS A 52 -19.05 16.90 8.52
C LYS A 52 -17.84 16.25 9.19
N ASN A 53 -17.70 14.93 9.06
CA ASN A 53 -16.62 14.19 9.69
C ASN A 53 -15.36 14.34 8.84
N ASP A 54 -14.20 14.46 9.50
CA ASP A 54 -12.91 14.47 8.82
C ASP A 54 -12.57 13.05 8.34
N TRP A 55 -13.19 12.65 7.24
CA TRP A 55 -12.96 11.36 6.61
C TRP A 55 -11.51 11.20 6.18
N GLY A 56 -10.80 12.29 5.87
CA GLY A 56 -9.36 12.27 5.59
C GLY A 56 -8.58 11.70 6.77
N CYS A 57 -8.81 12.22 7.98
CA CYS A 57 -8.20 11.69 9.20
C CYS A 57 -8.66 10.27 9.52
N LEU A 58 -9.95 9.94 9.39
CA LEU A 58 -10.46 8.59 9.68
C LEU A 58 -9.88 7.53 8.74
N ILE A 59 -9.74 7.85 7.46
CA ILE A 59 -9.10 6.96 6.48
C ILE A 59 -7.62 6.83 6.78
N ALA A 60 -6.94 7.93 7.12
CA ALA A 60 -5.54 7.89 7.52
C ALA A 60 -5.35 6.93 8.71
N ASP A 61 -6.14 7.07 9.77
CA ASP A 61 -6.09 6.18 10.94
C ASP A 61 -6.31 4.71 10.57
N ALA A 62 -7.27 4.43 9.68
CA ALA A 62 -7.51 3.07 9.19
C ALA A 62 -6.34 2.50 8.36
N LEU A 63 -5.63 3.35 7.62
CA LEU A 63 -4.50 2.95 6.78
C LEU A 63 -3.17 2.90 7.55
N VAL A 64 -3.00 3.64 8.63
CA VAL A 64 -1.75 3.73 9.41
C VAL A 64 -1.19 2.35 9.78
N PRO A 65 -1.96 1.38 10.33
CA PRO A 65 -1.42 0.06 10.66
C PRO A 65 -0.86 -0.69 9.44
N LEU A 66 -1.53 -0.55 8.29
CA LEU A 66 -1.10 -1.15 7.03
C LEU A 66 0.20 -0.52 6.53
N LEU A 67 0.33 0.80 6.63
CA LEU A 67 1.54 1.54 6.25
C LEU A 67 2.70 1.25 7.19
N GLN A 68 2.45 1.12 8.49
CA GLN A 68 3.46 0.72 9.47
C GLN A 68 4.00 -0.68 9.18
N TYR A 69 3.12 -1.63 8.87
CA TYR A 69 3.53 -2.97 8.45
C TYR A 69 4.35 -2.94 7.16
N ALA A 70 3.89 -2.19 6.14
CA ALA A 70 4.60 -2.04 4.87
C ALA A 70 5.99 -1.42 5.04
N HIS A 71 6.10 -0.39 5.88
CA HIS A 71 7.39 0.22 6.22
C HIS A 71 8.31 -0.77 6.94
N GLY A 72 7.79 -1.56 7.90
CA GLY A 72 8.57 -2.61 8.56
C GLY A 72 9.06 -3.71 7.61
N VAL A 73 8.27 -4.05 6.58
CA VAL A 73 8.70 -4.97 5.52
C VAL A 73 9.84 -4.37 4.70
N GLU A 74 9.70 -3.11 4.27
CA GLU A 74 10.76 -2.42 3.53
C GLU A 74 12.06 -2.33 4.34
N GLU A 75 11.97 -1.97 5.63
CA GLU A 75 13.15 -1.90 6.51
C GLU A 75 13.85 -3.25 6.63
N ARG A 76 13.10 -4.35 6.76
CA ARG A 76 13.68 -5.70 6.77
C ARG A 76 14.37 -6.03 5.45
N ILE A 77 13.75 -5.70 4.31
CA ILE A 77 14.37 -5.87 2.98
C ILE A 77 15.64 -5.03 2.90
N ARG A 78 15.62 -3.78 3.36
CA ARG A 78 16.79 -2.88 3.35
C ARG A 78 17.92 -3.46 4.20
N LEU A 79 17.63 -3.91 5.41
CA LEU A 79 18.63 -4.48 6.33
C LEU A 79 19.24 -5.78 5.77
N GLU A 80 18.43 -6.69 5.22
CA GLU A 80 18.92 -7.93 4.60
C GLU A 80 19.69 -7.68 3.30
N TYR A 81 19.34 -6.61 2.56
CA TYR A 81 20.06 -6.19 1.36
C TYR A 81 21.40 -5.51 1.68
N ASP A 82 21.44 -4.70 2.73
CA ASP A 82 22.63 -3.97 3.14
C ASP A 82 23.63 -4.89 3.89
N SER A 83 23.16 -5.97 4.52
CA SER A 83 24.01 -6.94 5.23
C SER A 83 24.72 -7.94 4.33
N GLN A 84 24.29 -8.09 3.07
CA GLN A 84 24.92 -9.01 2.13
C GLN A 84 26.23 -8.43 1.56
N PRO A 85 27.32 -9.22 1.55
CA PRO A 85 28.61 -8.79 1.01
C PRO A 85 28.56 -8.54 -0.49
N GLU A 86 27.74 -9.31 -1.22
CA GLU A 86 27.43 -9.10 -2.63
C GLU A 86 25.96 -8.75 -2.79
N LYS A 87 25.62 -7.91 -3.77
CA LYS A 87 24.21 -7.54 -3.99
C LYS A 87 23.45 -8.70 -4.63
N PRO A 88 22.24 -9.03 -4.14
CA PRO A 88 21.46 -10.11 -4.70
C PRO A 88 21.01 -9.80 -6.13
N ASP A 89 20.84 -10.85 -6.93
CA ASP A 89 20.30 -10.76 -8.28
C ASP A 89 18.76 -10.66 -8.27
N VAL A 90 18.10 -11.15 -7.21
CA VAL A 90 16.64 -11.12 -7.07
C VAL A 90 16.20 -11.09 -5.60
N ILE A 91 15.13 -10.34 -5.33
CA ILE A 91 14.44 -10.30 -4.03
C ILE A 91 13.11 -11.03 -4.17
N CYS A 92 12.91 -12.07 -3.37
CA CYS A 92 11.68 -12.85 -3.34
C CYS A 92 10.88 -12.53 -2.06
N LEU A 93 9.61 -12.17 -2.22
CA LEU A 93 8.71 -11.82 -1.12
C LEU A 93 7.51 -12.77 -1.04
N GLY A 94 7.08 -13.11 0.18
CA GLY A 94 5.82 -13.80 0.42
C GLY A 94 4.63 -12.94 -0.05
N LYS A 95 3.46 -13.54 -0.19
CA LYS A 95 2.24 -12.80 -0.61
C LYS A 95 1.95 -11.57 0.24
N ASN A 96 2.15 -11.66 1.56
CA ASN A 96 1.88 -10.58 2.50
C ASN A 96 2.92 -9.45 2.39
N GLU A 97 4.21 -9.79 2.41
CA GLU A 97 5.28 -8.81 2.24
C GLU A 97 5.23 -8.14 0.86
N PHE A 98 4.95 -8.91 -0.19
CA PHE A 98 4.80 -8.37 -1.54
C PHE A 98 3.65 -7.38 -1.62
N ARG A 99 2.46 -7.72 -1.09
CA ARG A 99 1.30 -6.81 -1.08
C ARG A 99 1.61 -5.53 -0.32
N ALA A 100 2.20 -5.65 0.87
CA ALA A 100 2.50 -4.49 1.69
C ALA A 100 3.52 -3.56 1.02
N PHE A 101 4.57 -4.14 0.43
CA PHE A 101 5.59 -3.36 -0.25
C PHE A 101 5.09 -2.77 -1.57
N ASP A 102 4.23 -3.47 -2.31
CA ASP A 102 3.55 -2.95 -3.51
C ASP A 102 2.69 -1.73 -3.19
N ILE A 103 1.94 -1.76 -2.08
CA ILE A 103 1.16 -0.60 -1.61
C ILE A 103 2.07 0.60 -1.37
N LEU A 104 3.17 0.41 -0.64
CA LEU A 104 4.12 1.49 -0.34
C LEU A 104 4.79 2.03 -1.61
N HIS A 105 5.15 1.15 -2.54
CA HIS A 105 5.74 1.50 -3.83
C HIS A 105 4.81 2.37 -4.68
N ARG A 106 3.54 1.98 -4.79
CA ARG A 106 2.51 2.74 -5.51
C ARG A 106 2.28 4.11 -4.89
N LEU A 107 2.20 4.19 -3.56
CA LEU A 107 2.00 5.45 -2.83
C LEU A 107 3.15 6.45 -3.02
N ARG A 108 4.37 5.97 -3.25
CA ARG A 108 5.56 6.81 -3.49
C ARG A 108 5.70 7.31 -4.93
N GLY A 109 4.65 7.17 -5.74
CA GLY A 109 4.51 7.94 -6.97
C GLY A 109 4.99 7.25 -8.24
N ILE A 110 5.23 5.93 -8.22
CA ILE A 110 5.49 5.20 -9.46
C ILE A 110 4.17 4.74 -10.09
N GLY A 111 3.11 4.52 -9.29
CA GLY A 111 1.78 4.07 -9.73
C GLY A 111 1.76 2.64 -10.30
N GLU A 112 2.86 2.24 -10.94
CA GLU A 112 3.14 0.93 -11.44
C GLU A 112 3.26 -0.11 -10.32
N PRO A 113 2.93 -1.38 -10.62
CA PRO A 113 3.20 -2.47 -9.73
C PRO A 113 4.70 -2.56 -9.38
N LEU A 114 4.98 -2.97 -8.15
CA LEU A 114 6.33 -3.29 -7.70
C LEU A 114 6.94 -4.38 -8.57
N ALA A 115 7.90 -3.99 -9.40
CA ALA A 115 8.71 -4.89 -10.21
C ALA A 115 10.19 -4.86 -9.82
N MET A 116 10.67 -3.70 -9.35
CA MET A 116 12.09 -3.45 -9.08
C MET A 116 12.27 -2.71 -7.75
N TYR A 117 13.34 -3.04 -7.04
CA TYR A 117 13.81 -2.29 -5.88
C TYR A 117 15.32 -2.12 -5.96
N ARG A 118 15.80 -0.87 -5.94
CA ARG A 118 17.24 -0.52 -6.06
C ARG A 118 17.93 -1.19 -7.27
N GLY A 119 17.24 -1.33 -8.39
CA GLY A 119 17.77 -1.96 -9.61
C GLY A 119 17.71 -3.49 -9.62
N ILE A 120 17.08 -4.12 -8.63
CA ILE A 120 16.97 -5.59 -8.53
C ILE A 120 15.51 -6.02 -8.68
N PRO A 121 15.22 -7.08 -9.45
CA PRO A 121 13.87 -7.60 -9.62
C PRO A 121 13.29 -8.09 -8.29
N VAL A 122 12.02 -7.76 -8.08
CA VAL A 122 11.23 -8.22 -6.94
C VAL A 122 10.17 -9.21 -7.42
N VAL A 123 10.14 -10.40 -6.83
CA VAL A 123 9.28 -11.51 -7.26
C VAL A 123 8.39 -11.96 -6.11
N ARG A 124 7.09 -12.16 -6.42
CA ARG A 124 6.13 -12.74 -5.48
C ARG A 124 6.24 -14.27 -5.43
N MET A 125 6.49 -14.81 -4.24
CA MET A 125 6.51 -16.24 -3.97
C MET A 125 5.10 -16.83 -3.79
N THR A 126 4.98 -18.15 -3.89
CA THR A 126 3.73 -18.88 -3.64
C THR A 126 3.37 -18.96 -2.16
N LYS A 127 4.36 -18.89 -1.27
CA LYS A 127 4.16 -18.90 0.19
C LYS A 127 3.58 -17.57 0.69
N ASN A 128 2.85 -17.62 1.80
CA ASN A 128 2.18 -16.44 2.34
C ASN A 128 3.17 -15.42 2.92
N ASN A 129 4.22 -15.89 3.60
CA ASN A 129 5.15 -15.03 4.35
C ASN A 129 6.62 -15.30 4.01
N GLY A 130 7.45 -14.30 4.24
CA GLY A 130 8.90 -14.38 4.30
C GLY A 130 9.63 -13.65 3.17
N ILE A 131 10.86 -13.28 3.46
CA ILE A 131 11.78 -12.58 2.56
C ILE A 131 12.91 -13.57 2.24
N ARG A 132 13.36 -13.59 0.98
CA ARG A 132 14.55 -14.32 0.54
C ARG A 132 15.24 -13.51 -0.53
N MET A 133 16.56 -13.48 -0.48
CA MET A 133 17.38 -12.88 -1.52
C MET A 133 18.27 -13.96 -2.13
N TYR A 134 18.36 -13.98 -3.45
CA TYR A 134 19.21 -14.91 -4.18
C TYR A 134 20.22 -14.12 -5.01
N GLY A 135 21.46 -14.60 -5.04
CA GLY A 135 22.54 -14.04 -5.86
C GLY A 135 23.44 -15.15 -6.40
N LYS A 136 24.43 -14.80 -7.20
CA LYS A 136 25.44 -15.73 -7.70
C LYS A 136 26.15 -16.41 -6.52
N LYS A 137 26.18 -17.75 -6.57
CA LYS A 137 27.13 -18.52 -5.76
C LYS A 137 28.54 -18.12 -6.16
N THR A 138 29.38 -17.77 -5.18
CA THR A 138 30.82 -17.73 -5.36
C THR A 138 31.30 -19.11 -5.86
N GLU A 139 32.28 -19.16 -6.75
CA GLU A 139 32.71 -20.41 -7.41
C GLU A 139 33.07 -21.55 -6.45
N SER A 140 33.39 -21.22 -5.20
CA SER A 140 33.63 -22.14 -4.09
C SER A 140 32.44 -23.00 -3.66
N GLU A 141 31.21 -22.70 -4.10
CA GLU A 141 29.98 -23.39 -3.68
C GLU A 141 29.29 -24.18 -4.82
N LYS A 142 29.95 -24.34 -5.96
CA LYS A 142 29.46 -25.23 -7.03
C LYS A 142 29.73 -26.69 -6.63
N PRO A 143 28.70 -27.56 -6.58
CA PRO A 143 28.87 -28.95 -6.12
C PRO A 143 29.65 -29.83 -7.11
N PHE A 144 29.98 -29.33 -8.31
CA PHE A 144 30.75 -30.06 -9.31
C PHE A 144 31.76 -29.12 -9.97
N LYS A 145 33.02 -29.56 -10.01
CA LYS A 145 34.11 -28.97 -10.80
C LYS A 145 34.02 -29.45 -12.24
#